data_AF-A0A4S2LCJ2-F1
#
_entry.id   AF-A0A4S2LCJ2-F1
#
_cell.length_a   1.000
_cell.length_b   1.000
_cell.length_c   1.000
_cell.angle_alpha   90.00
_cell.angle_beta   90.00
_cell.angle_gamma   90.00
#
_symmetry.space_group_name_H-M   'P 1'
#
loop_
_entity.id
_entity.type
_entity.pdbx_description
1 polymer ?
#
loop_
_entity_poly.entity_id
_entity_poly.type
_entity_poly.pdbx_seq_one_letter_code
_entity_poly.pdbx_strand_id
1 'polypeptide(L)'
;MKRWPTVTFKKPLTANGKLATPHGGPVLLQLPGLITVTLRPENVYRHAWLDLRDPRSISAFDLELKSYSAVPWFMVLGDAMYTMLLTRSVYEQNPNDVVSSADYFDNCIKVMHNYRGTKFEDSRAEVFVSDIQPRIQAAHSGYPFVGGLGWSDAFVLWSEHKKGELRGILHELGHNLQVHPATLKNGREVTNNVYQLVCIANLLGISTDKPGVGPVFNQKVVSNMIRRWQQSTYEGLDFGYYAYLGTLFGEGLVGNLFNKAMKNPPDLWIEDAKTQFWLQQICIETGYNLIPFHKLWNMPVSSATLTAAETLPCFFPDDELTQKVPDRVNEILTQYGKACIITGQQMVKFRGDLIRGVGQRRPPFAFLQ
;
A
#
# COMPACT_ATOMS: atom_id res chain seq x y z
N MET A 1 -28.71 -2.90 -0.59
CA MET A 1 -27.82 -3.79 0.17
C MET A 1 -28.20 -3.69 1.65
N LYS A 2 -28.77 -4.73 2.25
CA LYS A 2 -29.05 -4.76 3.71
C LYS A 2 -27.76 -5.14 4.42
N ARG A 3 -27.18 -4.20 5.18
CA ARG A 3 -26.01 -4.45 6.02
C ARG A 3 -26.47 -5.26 7.23
N TRP A 4 -25.87 -6.43 7.47
CA TRP A 4 -26.02 -7.11 8.76
C TRP A 4 -25.51 -6.18 9.87
N PRO A 5 -26.15 -6.15 11.06
CA PRO A 5 -25.77 -5.23 12.12
C PRO A 5 -24.29 -5.36 12.48
N THR A 6 -23.65 -4.27 12.90
CA THR A 6 -22.28 -4.36 13.45
C THR A 6 -22.34 -5.17 14.74
N VAL A 7 -21.82 -6.38 14.71
CA VAL A 7 -21.76 -7.27 15.87
C VAL A 7 -20.41 -7.08 16.56
N THR A 8 -20.27 -5.99 17.30
CA THR A 8 -19.09 -5.74 18.13
C THR A 8 -19.54 -5.34 19.52
N PHE A 9 -19.05 -6.05 20.53
CA PHE A 9 -19.30 -5.73 21.93
C PHE A 9 -17.99 -5.32 22.60
N LYS A 10 -17.98 -4.17 23.27
CA LYS A 10 -16.81 -3.67 24.00
C LYS A 10 -17.16 -3.57 25.48
N LYS A 11 -16.26 -4.07 26.32
CA LYS A 11 -16.38 -3.97 27.78
C LYS A 11 -15.03 -3.55 28.38
N PRO A 12 -14.99 -2.53 29.25
CA PRO A 12 -13.79 -2.21 30.01
C PRO A 12 -13.33 -3.41 30.84
N LEU A 13 -12.03 -3.69 30.81
CA LEU A 13 -11.45 -4.76 31.63
C LEU A 13 -11.50 -4.36 33.11
N THR A 14 -11.86 -5.33 33.94
CA THR A 14 -11.87 -5.22 35.42
C THR A 14 -11.15 -6.43 35.99
N ALA A 15 -10.75 -6.40 37.26
CA ALA A 15 -10.03 -7.51 37.89
C ALA A 15 -10.79 -8.86 37.79
N ASN A 16 -12.12 -8.82 37.86
CA ASN A 16 -13.00 -9.96 37.64
C ASN A 16 -14.22 -9.50 36.85
N GLY A 17 -14.66 -10.30 35.88
CA GLY A 17 -15.83 -9.95 35.08
C GLY A 17 -16.41 -11.12 34.31
N LYS A 18 -17.66 -10.94 33.86
CA LYS A 18 -18.34 -11.85 32.94
C LYS A 18 -18.65 -11.14 31.64
N LEU A 19 -18.52 -11.84 30.52
CA LEU A 19 -18.88 -11.37 29.20
C LEU A 19 -19.73 -12.46 28.53
N ALA A 20 -20.90 -12.08 28.01
CA ALA A 20 -21.75 -12.95 27.22
C ALA A 20 -22.24 -12.16 26.01
N THR A 21 -22.19 -12.77 24.83
CA THR A 21 -22.69 -12.17 23.59
C THR A 21 -23.64 -13.15 22.91
N PRO A 22 -24.72 -12.66 22.25
CA PRO A 22 -25.68 -13.55 21.58
C PRO A 22 -25.12 -14.21 20.32
N HIS A 23 -23.96 -13.77 19.83
CA HIS A 23 -23.38 -14.19 18.55
C HIS A 23 -22.05 -14.93 18.68
N GLY A 24 -21.41 -14.91 19.85
CA GLY A 24 -20.01 -15.32 19.98
C GLY A 24 -19.05 -14.41 19.21
N GLY A 25 -17.79 -14.82 19.09
CA GLY A 25 -16.77 -14.10 18.32
C GLY A 25 -15.38 -14.17 18.97
N PRO A 26 -14.31 -13.83 18.24
CA PRO A 26 -12.97 -13.73 18.80
C PRO A 26 -12.92 -12.68 19.90
N VAL A 27 -12.24 -13.00 21.00
CA VAL A 27 -12.01 -12.07 22.10
C VAL A 27 -10.69 -11.36 21.87
N LEU A 28 -10.77 -10.07 21.55
CA LEU A 28 -9.59 -9.23 21.34
C LEU A 28 -9.36 -8.32 22.55
N LEU A 29 -8.10 -8.20 22.97
CA LEU A 29 -7.68 -7.32 24.05
C LEU A 29 -7.10 -6.03 23.47
N GLN A 30 -7.66 -4.89 23.88
CA GLN A 30 -7.10 -3.57 23.56
C GLN A 30 -6.51 -2.96 24.84
N LEU A 31 -5.21 -2.67 24.81
CA LEU A 31 -4.48 -2.06 25.93
C LEU A 31 -4.14 -0.60 25.62
N PRO A 32 -4.17 0.31 26.62
CA PRO A 32 -3.89 1.73 26.42
C PRO A 32 -2.39 2.05 26.24
N GLY A 33 -1.49 1.07 26.35
CA GLY A 33 -0.05 1.24 26.22
C GLY A 33 0.73 -0.04 26.53
N LEU A 34 2.03 0.10 26.84
CA LEU A 34 2.93 -0.99 27.22
C LEU A 34 2.66 -1.48 28.65
N ILE A 35 1.49 -2.09 28.86
CA ILE A 35 1.14 -2.76 30.11
C ILE A 35 1.07 -4.27 29.88
N THR A 36 1.52 -5.03 30.87
CA THR A 36 1.34 -6.48 30.90
C THR A 36 0.14 -6.80 31.78
N VAL A 37 -0.80 -7.56 31.22
CA VAL A 37 -1.93 -8.11 31.99
C VAL A 37 -2.00 -9.61 31.73
N THR A 38 -2.28 -10.36 32.79
CA THR A 38 -2.56 -11.80 32.68
C THR A 38 -4.07 -11.99 32.72
N LEU A 39 -4.61 -12.64 31.69
CA LEU A 39 -6.02 -12.99 31.60
C LEU A 39 -6.19 -14.49 31.76
N ARG A 40 -7.17 -14.90 32.57
CA ARG A 40 -7.61 -16.29 32.68
C ARG A 40 -9.06 -16.38 32.20
N PRO A 41 -9.29 -16.58 30.90
CA PRO A 41 -10.64 -16.78 30.39
C PRO A 41 -11.17 -18.15 30.82
N GLU A 42 -12.42 -18.19 31.27
CA GLU A 42 -13.15 -19.42 31.60
C GLU A 42 -14.38 -19.51 30.70
N ASN A 43 -14.82 -20.74 30.36
CA ASN A 43 -15.95 -20.99 29.47
C ASN A 43 -15.80 -20.37 28.07
N VAL A 44 -14.59 -20.45 27.50
CA VAL A 44 -14.27 -20.00 26.14
C VAL A 44 -13.93 -21.18 25.24
N TYR A 45 -14.20 -21.06 23.94
CA TYR A 45 -13.72 -21.98 22.92
C TYR A 45 -12.42 -21.45 22.34
N ARG A 46 -11.42 -22.33 22.17
CA ARG A 46 -10.19 -22.00 21.47
C ARG A 46 -10.41 -22.10 19.96
N HIS A 47 -9.95 -21.10 19.23
CA HIS A 47 -9.78 -21.15 17.79
C HIS A 47 -8.31 -21.37 17.45
N ALA A 48 -8.00 -21.89 16.27
CA ALA A 48 -6.63 -21.98 15.81
C ALA A 48 -6.01 -20.59 15.71
N TRP A 49 -4.70 -20.50 15.89
CA TRP A 49 -3.98 -19.26 15.65
C TRP A 49 -2.56 -19.54 15.18
N LEU A 50 -2.04 -18.65 14.36
CA LEU A 50 -0.69 -18.70 13.82
C LEU A 50 0.02 -17.41 14.22
N ASP A 51 1.01 -17.46 15.10
CA ASP A 51 1.90 -16.33 15.38
C ASP A 51 3.21 -16.51 14.66
N LEU A 52 3.41 -15.70 13.62
CA LEU A 52 4.63 -15.73 12.83
C LEU A 52 5.86 -15.38 13.67
N ARG A 53 5.69 -14.75 14.83
CA ARG A 53 6.80 -14.38 15.70
C ARG A 53 7.26 -15.52 16.61
N ASP A 54 6.48 -16.61 16.72
CA ASP A 54 6.86 -17.81 17.45
C ASP A 54 7.12 -18.97 16.47
N PRO A 55 8.39 -19.40 16.28
CA PRO A 55 8.72 -20.55 15.45
C PRO A 55 7.96 -21.82 15.85
N ARG A 56 7.62 -21.98 17.14
CA ARG A 56 6.84 -23.14 17.62
C ARG A 56 5.39 -23.07 17.16
N SER A 57 4.81 -21.88 17.08
CA SER A 57 3.46 -21.68 16.53
C SER A 57 3.44 -22.06 15.05
N ILE A 58 4.45 -21.64 14.28
CA ILE A 58 4.58 -22.01 12.86
C ILE A 58 4.69 -23.54 12.72
N SER A 59 5.60 -24.19 13.46
CA SER A 59 5.80 -25.63 13.36
C SER A 59 4.58 -26.45 13.81
N ALA A 60 3.78 -25.95 14.75
CA ALA A 60 2.59 -26.63 15.26
C ALA A 60 1.29 -26.27 14.51
N PHE A 61 1.34 -25.34 13.54
CA PHE A 61 0.13 -24.74 12.98
C PHE A 61 -0.81 -25.73 12.30
N ASP A 62 -0.28 -26.71 11.56
CA ASP A 62 -1.10 -27.75 10.93
C ASP A 62 -1.90 -28.57 11.97
N LEU A 63 -1.26 -28.92 13.09
CA LEU A 63 -1.93 -29.61 14.20
C LEU A 63 -2.95 -28.70 14.88
N GLU A 64 -2.59 -27.45 15.18
CA GLU A 64 -3.49 -26.45 15.77
C GLU A 64 -4.76 -26.27 14.91
N LEU A 65 -4.59 -26.15 13.60
CA LEU A 65 -5.70 -26.00 12.64
C LEU A 65 -6.60 -27.23 12.62
N LYS A 66 -6.03 -28.45 12.62
CA LYS A 66 -6.79 -29.71 12.70
C LYS A 66 -7.59 -29.81 14.00
N SER A 67 -6.95 -29.51 15.13
CA SER A 67 -7.56 -29.58 16.47
C SER A 67 -8.73 -28.60 16.65
N TYR A 68 -8.74 -27.47 15.94
CA TYR A 68 -9.77 -26.45 16.05
C TYR A 68 -10.53 -26.19 14.72
N SER A 69 -10.56 -27.18 13.84
CA SER A 69 -11.18 -27.11 12.50
C SER A 69 -12.69 -26.81 12.50
N ALA A 70 -13.38 -27.08 13.61
CA ALA A 70 -14.80 -26.78 13.76
C ALA A 70 -15.09 -25.28 13.99
N VAL A 71 -14.09 -24.47 14.36
CA VAL A 71 -14.28 -23.04 14.58
C VAL A 71 -14.19 -22.32 13.23
N PRO A 72 -15.19 -21.51 12.82
CA PRO A 72 -15.31 -21.01 11.46
C PRO A 72 -14.22 -20.02 11.01
N TRP A 73 -13.59 -19.31 11.95
CA TRP A 73 -12.49 -18.39 11.68
C TRP A 73 -11.32 -18.65 12.61
N PHE A 74 -10.14 -18.28 12.16
CA PHE A 74 -8.90 -18.36 12.93
C PHE A 74 -8.06 -17.09 12.68
N MET A 75 -7.07 -16.83 13.54
CA MET A 75 -6.24 -15.63 13.42
C MET A 75 -4.80 -15.96 12.99
N VAL A 76 -4.25 -15.14 12.10
CA VAL A 76 -2.81 -15.08 11.82
C VAL A 76 -2.28 -13.76 12.36
N LEU A 77 -1.22 -13.84 13.16
CA LEU A 77 -0.58 -12.74 13.84
C LEU A 77 0.83 -12.58 13.28
N GLY A 78 1.02 -11.52 12.48
CA GLY A 78 2.33 -11.06 12.04
C GLY A 78 2.97 -10.10 13.04
N ASP A 79 3.96 -9.37 12.54
CA ASP A 79 4.63 -8.29 13.26
C ASP A 79 3.92 -6.95 13.03
N ALA A 80 3.58 -6.63 11.79
CA ALA A 80 2.90 -5.42 11.34
C ALA A 80 1.46 -5.69 10.83
N MET A 81 1.07 -6.93 10.58
CA MET A 81 -0.27 -7.30 10.14
C MET A 81 -0.92 -8.39 11.00
N TYR A 82 -2.20 -8.22 11.35
CA TYR A 82 -3.06 -9.29 11.83
C TYR A 82 -4.13 -9.60 10.79
N THR A 83 -4.47 -10.87 10.62
CA THR A 83 -5.59 -11.26 9.76
C THR A 83 -6.49 -12.31 10.38
N MET A 84 -7.78 -12.23 10.07
CA MET A 84 -8.77 -13.25 10.41
C MET A 84 -9.32 -13.86 9.12
N LEU A 85 -9.09 -15.16 8.96
CA LEU A 85 -9.38 -15.92 7.75
C LEU A 85 -10.39 -17.02 8.05
N LEU A 86 -11.03 -17.54 7.02
CA LEU A 86 -11.88 -18.72 7.14
C LEU A 86 -11.02 -19.95 7.43
N THR A 87 -11.33 -20.66 8.51
CA THR A 87 -10.63 -21.90 8.88
C THR A 87 -10.71 -22.93 7.76
N ARG A 88 -11.89 -23.04 7.13
CA ARG A 88 -12.14 -23.94 6.01
C ARG A 88 -11.20 -23.69 4.83
N SER A 89 -11.03 -22.43 4.42
CA SER A 89 -10.16 -22.06 3.29
C SER A 89 -8.74 -22.57 3.47
N VAL A 90 -8.19 -22.46 4.69
CA VAL A 90 -6.83 -22.93 4.97
C VAL A 90 -6.76 -24.44 5.11
N TYR A 91 -7.72 -25.02 5.82
CA TYR A 91 -7.74 -26.46 6.10
C TYR A 91 -7.83 -27.30 4.82
N GLU A 92 -8.60 -26.85 3.83
CA GLU A 92 -8.83 -27.59 2.58
C GLU A 92 -7.71 -27.39 1.54
N GLN A 93 -6.81 -26.40 1.72
CA GLN A 93 -5.85 -25.98 0.69
C GLN A 93 -4.41 -26.32 1.09
N ASN A 94 -3.67 -25.37 1.67
CA ASN A 94 -2.27 -25.57 2.06
C ASN A 94 -1.85 -24.63 3.22
N PRO A 95 -1.55 -25.14 4.43
CA PRO A 95 -1.17 -24.30 5.56
C PRO A 95 0.16 -23.56 5.37
N ASN A 96 1.07 -24.04 4.51
CA ASN A 96 2.36 -23.39 4.26
C ASN A 96 2.23 -22.08 3.47
N ASP A 97 1.21 -21.97 2.64
CA ASP A 97 0.97 -20.77 1.83
C ASP A 97 0.49 -19.61 2.71
N VAL A 98 -0.22 -19.90 3.80
CA VAL A 98 -0.65 -18.88 4.78
C VAL A 98 0.54 -18.19 5.41
N VAL A 99 1.58 -18.96 5.80
CA VAL A 99 2.81 -18.41 6.37
C VAL A 99 3.49 -17.48 5.38
N SER A 100 3.59 -17.91 4.11
CA SER A 100 4.25 -17.15 3.05
C SER A 100 3.50 -15.86 2.69
N SER A 101 2.18 -15.93 2.56
CA SER A 101 1.31 -14.80 2.29
C SER A 101 1.33 -13.78 3.42
N ALA A 102 1.18 -14.25 4.66
CA ALA A 102 1.20 -13.40 5.83
C ALA A 102 2.57 -12.73 6.02
N ASP A 103 3.68 -13.44 5.82
CA ASP A 103 5.02 -12.84 5.85
C ASP A 103 5.21 -11.79 4.75
N TYR A 104 4.72 -12.05 3.54
CA TYR A 104 4.80 -11.10 2.44
C TYR A 104 4.06 -9.79 2.76
N PHE A 105 2.79 -9.85 3.19
CA PHE A 105 2.03 -8.64 3.48
C PHE A 105 2.53 -7.91 4.72
N ASP A 106 3.03 -8.64 5.71
CA ASP A 106 3.72 -8.07 6.87
C ASP A 106 4.94 -7.23 6.45
N ASN A 107 5.78 -7.78 5.58
CA ASN A 107 6.93 -7.08 5.01
C ASN A 107 6.52 -5.94 4.08
N CYS A 108 5.41 -6.08 3.33
CA CYS A 108 4.87 -4.98 2.54
C CYS A 108 4.55 -3.76 3.40
N ILE A 109 3.88 -3.94 4.54
CA ILE A 109 3.56 -2.82 5.45
C ILE A 109 4.83 -2.12 5.95
N LYS A 110 5.89 -2.87 6.27
CA LYS A 110 7.19 -2.31 6.66
C LYS A 110 7.78 -1.47 5.52
N VAL A 111 7.82 -2.01 4.31
CA VAL A 111 8.27 -1.29 3.10
C VAL A 111 7.42 -0.03 2.86
N MET A 112 6.10 -0.11 3.00
CA MET A 112 5.20 1.05 2.84
C MET A 112 5.50 2.14 3.87
N HIS A 113 5.67 1.79 5.15
CA HIS A 113 6.06 2.73 6.20
C HIS A 113 7.42 3.38 5.91
N ASN A 114 8.40 2.59 5.51
CA ASN A 114 9.74 3.06 5.15
C ASN A 114 9.68 4.03 3.97
N TYR A 115 8.95 3.68 2.91
CA TYR A 115 8.83 4.45 1.68
C TYR A 115 8.16 5.80 1.88
N ARG A 116 7.17 5.89 2.78
CA ARG A 116 6.50 7.15 3.14
C ARG A 116 7.18 7.92 4.28
N GLY A 117 8.19 7.36 4.93
CA GLY A 117 9.00 8.07 5.92
C GLY A 117 8.48 8.00 7.34
N THR A 118 7.70 6.96 7.62
CA THR A 118 7.18 6.62 8.94
C THR A 118 7.87 5.36 9.48
N LYS A 119 7.53 4.97 10.70
CA LYS A 119 7.99 3.74 11.33
C LYS A 119 6.78 2.84 11.60
N PHE A 120 6.89 1.56 11.23
CA PHE A 120 5.82 0.61 11.49
C PHE A 120 5.73 0.29 12.99
N GLU A 121 6.85 0.42 13.69
CA GLU A 121 6.99 0.22 15.13
C GLU A 121 6.17 1.23 15.95
N ASP A 122 6.05 2.46 15.43
CA ASP A 122 5.26 3.54 16.03
C ASP A 122 3.77 3.47 15.63
N SER A 123 3.40 2.49 14.81
CA SER A 123 2.06 2.36 14.23
C SER A 123 1.33 1.15 14.79
N ARG A 124 0.00 1.21 14.83
CA ARG A 124 -0.81 0.02 15.09
C ARG A 124 -0.64 -0.97 13.94
N ALA A 125 -0.73 -2.27 14.24
CA ALA A 125 -0.78 -3.28 13.20
C ALA A 125 -1.98 -3.04 12.26
N GLU A 126 -1.78 -3.30 10.97
CA GLU A 126 -2.87 -3.38 10.01
C GLU A 126 -3.71 -4.63 10.30
N VAL A 127 -5.02 -4.52 10.12
CA VAL A 127 -5.93 -5.64 10.41
C VAL A 127 -6.77 -5.95 9.17
N PHE A 128 -6.59 -7.16 8.63
CA PHE A 128 -7.40 -7.70 7.55
C PHE A 128 -8.45 -8.66 8.09
N VAL A 129 -9.67 -8.58 7.57
CA VAL A 129 -10.69 -9.59 7.82
C VAL A 129 -11.32 -10.00 6.49
N SER A 130 -11.52 -11.30 6.31
CA SER A 130 -12.37 -11.81 5.24
C SER A 130 -13.79 -12.08 5.78
N ASP A 131 -14.78 -11.40 5.21
CA ASP A 131 -16.16 -11.41 5.71
C ASP A 131 -17.19 -11.40 4.56
N ILE A 132 -18.43 -11.79 4.85
CA ILE A 132 -19.60 -11.62 3.98
C ILE A 132 -20.02 -10.14 3.85
N GLN A 133 -19.40 -9.23 4.61
CA GLN A 133 -19.81 -7.82 4.72
C GLN A 133 -18.83 -6.76 4.15
N PRO A 134 -18.24 -6.88 2.95
CA PRO A 134 -17.54 -5.74 2.38
C PRO A 134 -18.53 -4.57 2.18
N ARG A 135 -18.30 -3.47 2.90
CA ARG A 135 -19.15 -2.25 2.91
C ARG A 135 -19.40 -1.66 1.52
N ILE A 136 -18.45 -1.82 0.59
CA ILE A 136 -18.50 -1.33 -0.79
C ILE A 136 -17.93 -2.44 -1.68
N GLN A 137 -18.71 -2.92 -2.67
CA GLN A 137 -18.24 -3.88 -3.68
C GLN A 137 -17.55 -5.13 -3.08
N ALA A 138 -16.35 -5.49 -3.59
CA ALA A 138 -15.61 -6.69 -3.20
C ALA A 138 -14.72 -6.51 -1.94
N ALA A 139 -14.33 -5.27 -1.61
CA ALA A 139 -13.47 -4.95 -0.46
C ALA A 139 -13.53 -3.46 -0.08
N HIS A 140 -13.04 -3.12 1.12
CA HIS A 140 -12.75 -1.74 1.50
C HIS A 140 -11.64 -1.62 2.56
N SER A 141 -10.91 -0.52 2.49
CA SER A 141 -9.95 -0.07 3.49
C SER A 141 -10.61 0.38 4.80
N GLY A 142 -9.80 0.50 5.85
CA GLY A 142 -10.24 0.79 7.21
C GLY A 142 -9.48 -0.02 8.25
N TYR A 143 -9.96 0.03 9.50
CA TYR A 143 -9.45 -0.79 10.59
C TYR A 143 -10.62 -1.53 11.27
N PRO A 144 -10.85 -2.80 10.91
CA PRO A 144 -10.13 -3.59 9.90
C PRO A 144 -10.43 -3.13 8.47
N PHE A 145 -9.53 -3.47 7.53
CA PHE A 145 -9.88 -3.51 6.11
C PHE A 145 -10.49 -4.86 5.80
N VAL A 146 -11.54 -4.87 4.98
CA VAL A 146 -12.40 -6.04 4.80
C VAL A 146 -12.43 -6.44 3.34
N GLY A 147 -12.13 -7.70 3.07
CA GLY A 147 -12.35 -8.34 1.78
C GLY A 147 -13.53 -9.31 1.85
N GLY A 148 -14.17 -9.57 0.72
CA GLY A 148 -15.14 -10.67 0.61
C GLY A 148 -14.53 -12.02 0.97
N LEU A 149 -15.36 -13.04 1.19
CA LEU A 149 -14.91 -14.40 1.57
C LEU A 149 -13.85 -15.00 0.62
N GLY A 150 -13.97 -14.76 -0.69
CA GLY A 150 -12.99 -15.25 -1.67
C GLY A 150 -11.59 -14.63 -1.53
N TRP A 151 -11.44 -13.55 -0.77
CA TRP A 151 -10.11 -13.02 -0.44
C TRP A 151 -9.40 -13.87 0.61
N SER A 152 -10.15 -14.63 1.44
CA SER A 152 -9.55 -15.65 2.30
C SER A 152 -8.87 -16.70 1.45
N ASP A 153 -9.55 -17.21 0.41
CA ASP A 153 -8.98 -18.20 -0.52
C ASP A 153 -7.76 -17.62 -1.26
N ALA A 154 -7.88 -16.40 -1.80
CA ALA A 154 -6.76 -15.75 -2.49
C ALA A 154 -5.54 -15.53 -1.57
N PHE A 155 -5.77 -15.25 -0.29
CA PHE A 155 -4.70 -15.10 0.70
C PHE A 155 -3.95 -16.43 0.93
N VAL A 156 -4.63 -17.56 0.84
CA VAL A 156 -4.13 -18.87 1.26
C VAL A 156 -3.69 -19.75 0.08
N LEU A 157 -3.93 -19.32 -1.16
CA LEU A 157 -3.40 -19.88 -2.42
C LEU A 157 -2.16 -19.12 -2.92
N TRP A 158 -1.27 -18.70 -2.01
CA TRP A 158 -0.12 -17.87 -2.32
C TRP A 158 0.79 -18.46 -3.42
N SER A 159 0.99 -19.78 -3.41
CA SER A 159 1.84 -20.48 -4.38
C SER A 159 1.18 -20.67 -5.75
N GLU A 160 -0.15 -20.63 -5.82
CA GLU A 160 -0.91 -20.77 -7.08
C GLU A 160 -1.04 -19.44 -7.83
N HIS A 161 -1.01 -18.32 -7.12
CA HIS A 161 -0.97 -17.00 -7.73
C HIS A 161 0.43 -16.71 -8.31
N LYS A 162 0.49 -16.07 -9.49
CA LYS A 162 1.77 -15.51 -9.90
C LYS A 162 2.14 -14.44 -8.89
N LYS A 163 3.38 -14.48 -8.41
CA LYS A 163 3.94 -13.47 -7.51
C LYS A 163 3.52 -12.07 -7.98
N GLY A 164 2.87 -11.31 -7.09
CA GLY A 164 2.41 -9.94 -7.36
C GLY A 164 0.99 -9.82 -7.94
N GLU A 165 0.23 -10.90 -8.10
CA GLU A 165 -1.17 -10.87 -8.56
C GLU A 165 -2.18 -10.48 -7.47
N LEU A 166 -1.85 -10.66 -6.18
CA LEU A 166 -2.69 -10.26 -5.04
C LEU A 166 -2.65 -8.74 -4.75
N ARG A 167 -2.83 -7.95 -5.81
CA ARG A 167 -2.77 -6.48 -5.78
C ARG A 167 -3.93 -5.86 -5.01
N GLY A 168 -5.05 -6.56 -4.86
CA GLY A 168 -6.22 -6.09 -4.10
C GLY A 168 -5.90 -5.81 -2.64
N ILE A 169 -5.18 -6.72 -1.96
CA ILE A 169 -4.77 -6.52 -0.57
C ILE A 169 -3.80 -5.33 -0.46
N LEU A 170 -2.82 -5.23 -1.37
CA LEU A 170 -1.92 -4.08 -1.42
C LEU A 170 -2.65 -2.76 -1.69
N HIS A 171 -3.70 -2.77 -2.51
CA HIS A 171 -4.53 -1.60 -2.79
C HIS A 171 -5.21 -1.07 -1.52
N GLU A 172 -5.80 -1.96 -0.71
CA GLU A 172 -6.47 -1.58 0.54
C GLU A 172 -5.48 -1.17 1.64
N LEU A 173 -4.35 -1.88 1.77
CA LEU A 173 -3.25 -1.46 2.64
C LEU A 173 -2.72 -0.08 2.24
N GLY A 174 -2.58 0.15 0.94
CA GLY A 174 -2.14 1.42 0.39
C GLY A 174 -3.09 2.57 0.73
N HIS A 175 -4.40 2.31 0.84
CA HIS A 175 -5.38 3.32 1.29
C HIS A 175 -5.15 3.71 2.75
N ASN A 176 -4.93 2.73 3.63
CA ASN A 176 -4.65 2.99 5.05
C ASN A 176 -3.34 3.77 5.25
N LEU A 177 -2.34 3.52 4.40
CA LEU A 177 -1.02 4.14 4.46
C LEU A 177 -0.82 5.29 3.47
N GLN A 178 -1.89 5.79 2.85
CA GLN A 178 -1.81 6.81 1.81
C GLN A 178 -1.24 8.13 2.34
N VAL A 179 -0.37 8.76 1.54
CA VAL A 179 0.23 10.07 1.88
C VAL A 179 -0.69 11.19 1.41
N HIS A 180 -1.73 11.49 2.18
CA HIS A 180 -2.73 12.51 1.82
C HIS A 180 -2.17 13.89 1.41
N PRO A 181 -1.10 14.42 2.05
CA PRO A 181 -0.45 15.66 1.61
C PRO A 181 0.15 15.59 0.19
N ALA A 182 0.43 14.39 -0.33
CA ALA A 182 0.92 14.13 -1.69
C ALA A 182 -0.13 13.43 -2.57
N THR A 183 -1.38 13.32 -2.13
CA THR A 183 -2.50 12.84 -2.94
C THR A 183 -3.16 14.03 -3.63
N LEU A 184 -2.85 14.21 -4.92
CA LEU A 184 -3.39 15.27 -5.78
C LEU A 184 -4.85 14.99 -6.21
N LYS A 185 -5.41 15.89 -7.03
CA LYS A 185 -6.79 15.85 -7.53
C LYS A 185 -7.14 14.44 -8.02
N ASN A 186 -8.29 13.93 -7.59
CA ASN A 186 -8.79 12.59 -7.93
C ASN A 186 -7.81 11.43 -7.63
N GLY A 187 -6.79 11.65 -6.80
CA GLY A 187 -5.69 10.70 -6.56
C GLY A 187 -5.98 9.62 -5.52
N ARG A 188 -7.17 9.61 -4.88
CA ARG A 188 -7.49 8.67 -3.78
C ARG A 188 -7.32 7.21 -4.18
N GLU A 189 -7.73 6.86 -5.40
CA GLU A 189 -7.61 5.51 -5.99
C GLU A 189 -6.38 5.36 -6.88
N VAL A 190 -5.41 6.28 -6.74
CA VAL A 190 -4.20 6.33 -7.57
C VAL A 190 -2.96 6.28 -6.68
N THR A 191 -2.81 7.22 -5.75
CA THR A 191 -1.63 7.34 -4.89
C THR A 191 -1.47 6.12 -3.98
N ASN A 192 -2.57 5.49 -3.54
CA ASN A 192 -2.56 4.25 -2.79
C ASN A 192 -1.92 3.08 -3.56
N ASN A 193 -2.05 3.05 -4.90
CA ASN A 193 -1.48 2.00 -5.74
C ASN A 193 0.05 2.13 -5.92
N VAL A 194 0.66 3.27 -5.59
CA VAL A 194 2.12 3.48 -5.70
C VAL A 194 2.89 2.43 -4.92
N TYR A 195 2.36 1.99 -3.77
CA TYR A 195 3.00 0.97 -2.96
C TYR A 195 3.12 -0.39 -3.67
N GLN A 196 2.28 -0.67 -4.68
CA GLN A 196 2.41 -1.89 -5.47
C GLN A 196 3.70 -1.89 -6.29
N LEU A 197 4.18 -0.73 -6.74
CA LEU A 197 5.46 -0.63 -7.47
C LEU A 197 6.60 -1.09 -6.56
N VAL A 198 6.72 -0.48 -5.38
CA VAL A 198 7.86 -0.73 -4.48
C VAL A 198 7.81 -2.08 -3.77
N CYS A 199 6.64 -2.54 -3.32
CA CYS A 199 6.53 -3.83 -2.64
C CYS A 199 6.82 -4.99 -3.61
N ILE A 200 6.25 -4.96 -4.82
CA ILE A 200 6.43 -6.04 -5.80
C ILE A 200 7.87 -6.06 -6.34
N ALA A 201 8.46 -4.88 -6.62
CA ALA A 201 9.85 -4.80 -7.06
C ALA A 201 10.83 -5.34 -6.02
N ASN A 202 10.70 -4.90 -4.76
CA ASN A 202 11.72 -5.15 -3.74
C ASN A 202 11.53 -6.46 -2.98
N LEU A 203 10.30 -6.97 -2.83
CA LEU A 203 10.04 -8.20 -2.10
C LEU A 203 9.88 -9.42 -3.01
N LEU A 204 9.50 -9.23 -4.28
CA LEU A 204 9.31 -10.33 -5.23
C LEU A 204 10.33 -10.33 -6.38
N GLY A 205 11.14 -9.28 -6.52
CA GLY A 205 12.13 -9.16 -7.60
C GLY A 205 11.51 -8.99 -8.99
N ILE A 206 10.26 -8.52 -9.06
CA ILE A 206 9.53 -8.35 -10.31
C ILE A 206 9.63 -6.90 -10.75
N SER A 207 10.14 -6.66 -11.96
CA SER A 207 10.19 -5.30 -12.52
C SER A 207 8.78 -4.70 -12.63
N THR A 208 8.63 -3.49 -12.11
CA THR A 208 7.38 -2.72 -12.09
C THR A 208 7.48 -1.37 -12.82
N ASP A 209 8.66 -1.07 -13.34
CA ASP A 209 9.06 0.19 -13.95
C ASP A 209 9.21 0.09 -15.48
N LYS A 210 9.01 -1.09 -16.07
CA LYS A 210 9.04 -1.26 -17.53
C LYS A 210 7.65 -1.06 -18.13
N PRO A 211 7.45 -0.08 -19.03
CA PRO A 211 6.16 0.15 -19.67
C PRO A 211 5.66 -1.09 -20.41
N GLY A 212 4.40 -1.46 -20.18
CA GLY A 212 3.75 -2.57 -20.86
C GLY A 212 4.09 -3.95 -20.30
N VAL A 213 4.99 -4.04 -19.31
CA VAL A 213 5.55 -5.30 -18.81
C VAL A 213 5.11 -5.57 -17.37
N GLY A 214 4.91 -6.86 -17.08
CA GLY A 214 4.65 -7.33 -15.73
C GLY A 214 3.25 -7.02 -15.20
N PRO A 215 3.01 -7.30 -13.91
CA PRO A 215 1.66 -7.20 -13.34
C PRO A 215 1.23 -5.76 -13.06
N VAL A 216 2.17 -4.81 -12.89
CA VAL A 216 1.89 -3.46 -12.38
C VAL A 216 1.79 -2.42 -13.50
N PHE A 217 2.89 -2.10 -14.20
CA PHE A 217 2.92 -1.11 -15.30
C PHE A 217 2.56 -1.75 -16.65
N ASN A 218 1.50 -2.55 -16.66
CA ASN A 218 1.07 -3.31 -17.83
C ASN A 218 0.45 -2.42 -18.93
N GLN A 219 0.13 -3.05 -20.07
CA GLN A 219 -0.41 -2.37 -21.25
C GLN A 219 -1.67 -1.53 -20.95
N LYS A 220 -2.56 -2.00 -20.07
CA LYS A 220 -3.78 -1.25 -19.70
C LYS A 220 -3.44 0.05 -18.98
N VAL A 221 -2.43 0.02 -18.09
CA VAL A 221 -1.95 1.23 -17.40
C VAL A 221 -1.32 2.19 -18.39
N VAL A 222 -0.44 1.71 -19.27
CA VAL A 222 0.19 2.52 -20.34
C VAL A 222 -0.87 3.16 -21.25
N SER A 223 -1.83 2.39 -21.75
CA SER A 223 -2.89 2.91 -22.63
C SER A 223 -3.77 3.96 -21.95
N ASN A 224 -4.08 3.77 -20.67
CA ASN A 224 -4.85 4.76 -19.90
C ASN A 224 -4.07 6.07 -19.70
N MET A 225 -2.76 6.00 -19.45
CA MET A 225 -1.89 7.16 -19.31
C MET A 225 -1.78 7.95 -20.63
N ILE A 226 -1.56 7.27 -21.76
CA ILE A 226 -1.51 7.91 -23.07
C ILE A 226 -2.84 8.56 -23.42
N ARG A 227 -3.97 7.90 -23.13
CA ARG A 227 -5.31 8.49 -23.29
C ARG A 227 -5.46 9.76 -22.44
N ARG A 228 -4.88 9.79 -21.23
CA ARG A 228 -4.90 10.98 -20.36
C ARG A 228 -4.14 12.15 -20.99
N TRP A 229 -3.03 11.91 -21.68
CA TRP A 229 -2.24 12.95 -22.34
C TRP A 229 -2.95 13.65 -23.49
N GLN A 230 -3.97 13.00 -24.07
CA GLN A 230 -4.80 13.56 -25.14
C GLN A 230 -5.95 14.45 -24.62
N GLN A 231 -6.11 14.55 -23.30
CA GLN A 231 -7.11 15.43 -22.69
C GLN A 231 -6.61 16.88 -22.65
N SER A 232 -7.52 17.84 -22.53
CA SER A 232 -7.19 19.28 -22.46
C SER A 232 -7.31 19.87 -21.06
N THR A 233 -7.88 19.15 -20.08
CA THR A 233 -8.07 19.62 -18.71
C THR A 233 -7.26 18.82 -17.70
N TYR A 234 -6.93 19.46 -16.58
CA TYR A 234 -6.31 18.78 -15.44
C TYR A 234 -7.36 18.01 -14.65
N GLU A 235 -7.28 16.68 -14.69
CA GLU A 235 -8.18 15.78 -13.96
C GLU A 235 -7.49 14.94 -12.90
N GLY A 236 -6.30 15.38 -12.47
CA GLY A 236 -5.43 14.60 -11.61
C GLY A 236 -4.46 13.70 -12.36
N LEU A 237 -3.61 13.05 -11.59
CA LEU A 237 -2.64 12.08 -12.09
C LEU A 237 -3.26 10.70 -12.12
N ASP A 238 -2.87 9.88 -13.09
CA ASP A 238 -3.20 8.46 -13.15
C ASP A 238 -2.05 7.60 -12.60
N PHE A 239 -2.28 6.29 -12.41
CA PHE A 239 -1.28 5.41 -11.83
C PHE A 239 -0.03 5.26 -12.71
N GLY A 240 -0.20 5.37 -14.03
CA GLY A 240 0.90 5.30 -14.99
C GLY A 240 1.90 6.43 -14.82
N TYR A 241 1.46 7.63 -14.39
CA TYR A 241 2.36 8.74 -14.08
C TYR A 241 3.46 8.34 -13.09
N TYR A 242 3.09 7.72 -11.96
CA TYR A 242 4.05 7.34 -10.92
C TYR A 242 4.96 6.20 -11.38
N ALA A 243 4.42 5.23 -12.13
CA ALA A 243 5.21 4.14 -12.71
C ALA A 243 6.24 4.68 -13.72
N TYR A 244 5.83 5.64 -14.56
CA TYR A 244 6.68 6.23 -15.57
C TYR A 244 7.77 7.14 -14.97
N LEU A 245 7.48 7.88 -13.88
CA LEU A 245 8.52 8.53 -13.09
C LEU A 245 9.54 7.51 -12.56
N GLY A 246 9.09 6.33 -12.14
CA GLY A 246 9.96 5.22 -11.75
C GLY A 246 10.86 4.75 -12.89
N THR A 247 10.33 4.65 -14.11
CA THR A 247 11.11 4.33 -15.32
C THR A 247 12.19 5.38 -15.59
N LEU A 248 11.83 6.66 -15.50
CA LEU A 248 12.70 7.76 -15.92
C LEU A 248 13.76 8.11 -14.87
N PHE A 249 13.40 8.08 -13.59
CA PHE A 249 14.22 8.61 -12.50
C PHE A 249 14.40 7.62 -11.35
N GLY A 250 13.83 6.43 -11.41
CA GLY A 250 13.92 5.42 -10.36
C GLY A 250 12.89 5.60 -9.24
N GLU A 251 12.65 4.52 -8.51
CA GLU A 251 11.66 4.47 -7.43
C GLU A 251 11.94 5.45 -6.28
N GLY A 252 13.18 5.90 -6.14
CA GLY A 252 13.58 6.83 -5.09
C GLY A 252 12.90 8.19 -5.19
N LEU A 253 12.56 8.64 -6.41
CA LEU A 253 11.95 9.95 -6.64
C LEU A 253 10.65 10.11 -5.86
N VAL A 254 9.67 9.24 -6.13
CA VAL A 254 8.34 9.33 -5.50
C VAL A 254 8.42 9.13 -3.99
N GLY A 255 9.25 8.20 -3.52
CA GLY A 255 9.44 7.94 -2.09
C GLY A 255 10.05 9.13 -1.35
N ASN A 256 11.05 9.78 -1.95
CA ASN A 256 11.66 10.97 -1.37
C ASN A 256 10.66 12.15 -1.28
N LEU A 257 9.77 12.29 -2.26
CA LEU A 257 8.68 13.27 -2.23
C LEU A 257 7.65 12.93 -1.16
N PHE A 258 7.24 11.66 -1.02
CA PHE A 258 6.34 11.20 0.04
C PHE A 258 6.92 11.47 1.43
N ASN A 259 8.20 11.14 1.64
CA ASN A 259 8.93 11.45 2.87
C ASN A 259 8.87 12.95 3.21
N LYS A 260 9.08 13.81 2.22
CA LYS A 260 9.08 15.27 2.41
C LYS A 260 7.67 15.79 2.72
N ALA A 261 6.65 15.29 2.02
CA ALA A 261 5.25 15.63 2.25
C ALA A 261 4.76 15.21 3.64
N MET A 262 5.22 14.05 4.15
CA MET A 262 4.91 13.58 5.50
C MET A 262 5.58 14.41 6.61
N LYS A 263 6.79 14.97 6.37
CA LYS A 263 7.55 15.75 7.37
C LYS A 263 7.12 17.21 7.47
N ASN A 264 6.70 17.82 6.36
CA ASN A 264 6.34 19.24 6.30
C ASN A 264 4.87 19.41 5.89
N PRO A 265 3.91 19.14 6.79
CA PRO A 265 2.50 19.22 6.46
C PRO A 265 1.83 20.61 6.43
N PRO A 266 2.38 21.75 6.92
CA PRO A 266 1.57 22.96 6.99
C PRO A 266 1.23 23.43 5.56
N ASP A 267 -0.07 23.49 5.29
CA ASP A 267 -0.77 23.96 4.08
C ASP A 267 -1.02 22.99 2.92
N LEU A 268 -0.61 21.72 3.00
CA LEU A 268 -0.94 20.71 1.96
C LEU A 268 -2.33 20.07 2.10
N TRP A 269 -3.34 20.87 2.46
CA TRP A 269 -4.75 20.44 2.52
C TRP A 269 -5.55 20.89 1.31
N ILE A 270 -5.06 21.92 0.61
CA ILE A 270 -5.69 22.52 -0.57
C ILE A 270 -5.00 21.97 -1.82
N GLU A 271 -5.78 21.62 -2.83
CA GLU A 271 -5.30 20.99 -4.06
C GLU A 271 -4.18 21.77 -4.76
N ASP A 272 -4.33 23.09 -4.88
CA ASP A 272 -3.34 23.93 -5.53
C ASP A 272 -1.99 23.89 -4.79
N ALA A 273 -2.01 23.96 -3.46
CA ALA A 273 -0.80 23.89 -2.65
C ALA A 273 -0.09 22.53 -2.82
N LYS A 274 -0.85 21.43 -2.85
CA LYS A 274 -0.30 20.09 -3.14
C LYS A 274 0.33 20.01 -4.51
N THR A 275 -0.36 20.53 -5.53
CA THR A 275 0.13 20.51 -6.90
C THR A 275 1.40 21.33 -7.05
N GLN A 276 1.45 22.55 -6.50
CA GLN A 276 2.66 23.38 -6.56
C GLN A 276 3.82 22.78 -5.77
N PHE A 277 3.56 22.27 -4.57
CA PHE A 277 4.56 21.54 -3.79
C PHE A 277 5.14 20.38 -4.60
N TRP A 278 4.28 19.53 -5.19
CA TRP A 278 4.69 18.37 -5.96
C TRP A 278 5.59 18.76 -7.14
N LEU A 279 5.17 19.75 -7.94
CA LEU A 279 5.93 20.23 -9.10
C LEU A 279 7.27 20.87 -8.73
N GLN A 280 7.33 21.62 -7.62
CA GLN A 280 8.59 22.19 -7.16
C GLN A 280 9.53 21.08 -6.65
N GLN A 281 9.01 20.16 -5.83
CA GLN A 281 9.82 19.10 -5.26
C GLN A 281 10.34 18.12 -6.30
N ILE A 282 9.56 17.81 -7.33
CA ILE A 282 10.03 16.91 -8.38
C ILE A 282 11.17 17.55 -9.19
N CYS A 283 11.11 18.86 -9.45
CA CYS A 283 12.20 19.56 -10.14
C CYS A 283 13.45 19.63 -9.26
N ILE A 284 13.30 19.95 -7.97
CA ILE A 284 14.41 19.99 -7.01
C ILE A 284 15.07 18.61 -6.85
N GLU A 285 14.27 17.56 -6.70
CA GLU A 285 14.77 16.21 -6.40
C GLU A 285 15.46 15.58 -7.62
N THR A 286 15.00 15.90 -8.84
CA THR A 286 15.63 15.42 -10.08
C THR A 286 16.76 16.30 -10.58
N GLY A 287 16.80 17.57 -10.17
CA GLY A 287 17.72 18.57 -10.72
C GLY A 287 17.35 19.06 -12.13
N TYR A 288 16.16 18.72 -12.63
CA TYR A 288 15.68 19.12 -13.96
C TYR A 288 14.42 19.96 -13.88
N ASN A 289 14.25 20.87 -14.82
CA ASN A 289 12.97 21.50 -15.08
C ASN A 289 12.06 20.50 -15.79
N LEU A 290 11.13 19.92 -15.04
CA LEU A 290 10.13 18.98 -15.53
C LEU A 290 8.79 19.64 -15.82
N ILE A 291 8.68 20.97 -15.78
CA ILE A 291 7.41 21.64 -16.01
C ILE A 291 6.83 21.32 -17.40
N PRO A 292 7.62 21.35 -18.51
CA PRO A 292 7.13 20.93 -19.81
C PRO A 292 6.61 19.49 -19.81
N PHE A 293 7.34 18.55 -19.18
CA PHE A 293 6.90 17.16 -19.05
C PHE A 293 5.54 17.04 -18.34
N HIS A 294 5.31 17.79 -17.26
CA HIS A 294 4.03 17.76 -16.53
C HIS A 294 2.85 18.39 -17.29
N LYS A 295 3.10 19.12 -18.39
CA LYS A 295 2.03 19.57 -19.30
C LYS A 295 1.37 18.44 -20.06
N LEU A 296 2.00 17.26 -20.16
CA LEU A 296 1.32 16.05 -20.63
C LEU A 296 0.08 15.70 -19.80
N TRP A 297 0.08 16.01 -18.49
CA TRP A 297 -1.10 15.83 -17.62
C TRP A 297 -1.89 17.12 -17.40
N ASN A 298 -1.61 18.18 -18.16
CA ASN A 298 -2.24 19.50 -18.03
C ASN A 298 -2.10 20.13 -16.64
N MET A 299 -1.08 19.75 -15.84
CA MET A 299 -0.97 20.24 -14.47
C MET A 299 -0.95 21.77 -14.40
N PRO A 300 -1.74 22.40 -13.51
CA PRO A 300 -1.71 23.84 -13.32
C PRO A 300 -0.39 24.22 -12.65
N VAL A 301 0.27 25.25 -13.18
CA VAL A 301 1.59 25.69 -12.71
C VAL A 301 1.50 27.17 -12.38
N SER A 302 1.84 27.51 -11.14
CA SER A 302 1.93 28.91 -10.71
C SER A 302 3.17 29.59 -11.29
N SER A 303 3.14 30.92 -11.38
CA SER A 303 4.31 31.70 -11.77
C SER A 303 5.52 31.44 -10.86
N ALA A 304 5.29 31.29 -9.54
CA ALA A 304 6.36 30.98 -8.59
C ALA A 304 7.03 29.63 -8.89
N THR A 305 6.26 28.59 -9.22
CA THR A 305 6.79 27.28 -9.60
C THR A 305 7.55 27.33 -10.93
N LEU A 306 7.06 28.11 -11.90
CA LEU A 306 7.77 28.33 -13.16
C LEU A 306 9.14 28.99 -12.91
N THR A 307 9.17 30.11 -12.19
CA THR A 307 10.41 30.83 -11.87
C THR A 307 11.40 29.96 -11.09
N ALA A 308 10.92 29.15 -10.15
CA ALA A 308 11.79 28.23 -9.41
C ALA A 308 12.44 27.18 -10.32
N ALA A 309 11.69 26.64 -11.29
CA ALA A 309 12.18 25.61 -12.20
C ALA A 309 13.04 26.16 -13.36
N GLU A 310 12.89 27.44 -13.73
CA GLU A 310 13.60 28.07 -14.85
C GLU A 310 15.13 28.04 -14.74
N THR A 311 15.66 27.94 -13.52
CA THR A 311 17.10 27.84 -13.25
C THR A 311 17.69 26.46 -13.55
N LEU A 312 16.84 25.44 -13.74
CA LEU A 312 17.24 24.06 -13.98
C LEU A 312 17.21 23.71 -15.47
N PRO A 313 18.10 22.80 -15.94
CA PRO A 313 18.05 22.32 -17.32
C PRO A 313 16.72 21.60 -17.58
N CYS A 314 16.08 21.86 -18.72
CA CYS A 314 14.86 21.15 -19.09
C CYS A 314 15.15 19.68 -19.36
N PHE A 315 14.26 18.80 -18.91
CA PHE A 315 14.21 17.41 -19.34
C PHE A 315 12.82 17.07 -19.89
N PHE A 316 12.78 16.45 -21.06
CA PHE A 316 11.56 15.91 -21.67
C PHE A 316 11.92 14.63 -22.43
N PRO A 317 11.40 13.46 -22.03
CA PRO A 317 11.82 12.19 -22.64
C PRO A 317 11.37 12.08 -24.09
N ASP A 318 12.25 11.58 -24.95
CA ASP A 318 11.94 11.10 -26.31
C ASP A 318 12.07 9.57 -26.32
N ASP A 319 10.96 8.90 -25.98
CA ASP A 319 10.89 7.45 -25.84
C ASP A 319 9.63 6.88 -26.51
N GLU A 320 9.47 5.54 -26.46
CA GLU A 320 8.34 4.85 -27.08
C GLU A 320 6.96 5.36 -26.59
N LEU A 321 6.88 5.94 -25.40
CA LEU A 321 5.63 6.46 -24.87
C LEU A 321 5.33 7.85 -25.42
N THR A 322 6.30 8.77 -25.38
CA THR A 322 6.09 10.13 -25.91
C THR A 322 5.96 10.15 -27.44
N GLN A 323 6.60 9.21 -28.14
CA GLN A 323 6.42 9.00 -29.59
C GLN A 323 5.01 8.58 -30.00
N LYS A 324 4.15 8.14 -29.06
CA LYS A 324 2.73 7.83 -29.33
C LYS A 324 1.83 9.07 -29.37
N VAL A 325 2.34 10.24 -28.97
CA VAL A 325 1.61 11.51 -28.98
C VAL A 325 2.47 12.67 -29.52
N PRO A 326 3.05 12.52 -30.73
CA PRO A 326 4.06 13.46 -31.25
C PRO A 326 3.52 14.89 -31.38
N ASP A 327 2.28 15.07 -31.82
CA ASP A 327 1.67 16.39 -31.96
C ASP A 327 1.57 17.12 -30.61
N ARG A 328 1.20 16.39 -29.55
CA ARG A 328 1.10 16.94 -28.20
C ARG A 328 2.47 17.31 -27.64
N VAL A 329 3.47 16.48 -27.87
CA VAL A 329 4.87 16.74 -27.46
C VAL A 329 5.39 17.99 -28.18
N ASN A 330 5.19 18.07 -29.49
CA ASN A 330 5.62 19.21 -30.30
C ASN A 330 4.95 20.52 -29.87
N GLU A 331 3.64 20.49 -29.57
CA GLU A 331 2.90 21.64 -29.04
C GLU A 331 3.53 22.14 -27.73
N ILE A 332 3.75 21.24 -26.77
CA ILE A 332 4.32 21.57 -25.45
C ILE A 332 5.74 22.15 -25.60
N LEU A 333 6.60 21.51 -26.38
CA LEU A 333 7.99 21.94 -26.55
C LEU A 333 8.09 23.27 -27.32
N THR A 334 7.23 23.47 -28.32
CA THR A 334 7.13 24.75 -29.04
C THR A 334 6.68 25.87 -28.12
N GLN A 335 5.67 25.63 -27.27
CA GLN A 335 5.20 26.60 -26.28
C GLN A 335 6.27 26.90 -25.23
N TYR A 336 7.08 25.91 -24.83
CA TYR A 336 8.15 26.09 -23.87
C TYR A 336 9.32 26.92 -24.43
N GLY A 337 9.63 26.77 -25.73
CA GLY A 337 10.55 27.65 -26.46
C GLY A 337 12.04 27.49 -26.10
N LYS A 338 12.42 26.47 -25.32
CA LYS A 338 13.82 26.14 -24.98
C LYS A 338 14.10 24.66 -25.25
N ALA A 339 15.36 24.33 -25.53
CA ALA A 339 15.79 22.95 -25.72
C ALA A 339 15.70 22.16 -24.40
N CYS A 340 15.38 20.86 -24.52
CA CYS A 340 15.31 19.92 -23.40
C CYS A 340 16.28 18.76 -23.62
N ILE A 341 16.83 18.27 -22.52
CA ILE A 341 17.56 17.01 -22.47
C ILE A 341 16.55 15.87 -22.64
N ILE A 342 16.89 14.92 -23.51
CA ILE A 342 15.99 13.80 -23.88
C ILE A 342 16.43 12.45 -23.30
N THR A 343 17.70 12.31 -22.91
CA THR A 343 18.29 11.08 -22.34
C THR A 343 19.43 11.42 -21.37
N GLY A 344 19.94 10.42 -20.65
CA GLY A 344 21.08 10.58 -19.75
C GLY A 344 20.74 11.25 -18.42
N GLN A 345 19.45 11.27 -18.07
CA GLN A 345 18.98 11.77 -16.79
C GLN A 345 19.52 10.95 -15.61
N GLN A 346 19.77 11.62 -14.50
CA GLN A 346 20.24 10.97 -13.28
C GLN A 346 19.13 10.20 -12.57
N MET A 347 19.40 8.94 -12.22
CA MET A 347 18.52 8.15 -11.36
C MET A 347 18.56 8.69 -9.92
N VAL A 348 17.38 9.00 -9.38
CA VAL A 348 17.16 9.43 -8.01
C VAL A 348 17.16 8.22 -7.09
N LYS A 349 18.14 8.16 -6.20
CA LYS A 349 18.22 7.14 -5.16
C LYS A 349 17.26 7.47 -4.03
N PHE A 350 16.58 6.45 -3.50
CA PHE A 350 15.81 6.61 -2.27
C PHE A 350 16.76 6.96 -1.12
N ARG A 351 16.43 7.99 -0.34
CA ARG A 351 17.29 8.46 0.78
C ARG A 351 17.05 7.69 2.08
N GLY A 352 15.95 6.95 2.17
CA GLY A 352 15.65 6.11 3.33
C GLY A 352 16.18 4.68 3.18
N ASP A 353 16.04 3.90 4.25
CA ASP A 353 16.23 2.46 4.19
C ASP A 353 14.89 1.80 3.87
N LEU A 354 14.71 1.37 2.62
CA LEU A 354 13.46 0.79 2.13
C LEU A 354 13.16 -0.57 2.76
N ILE A 355 14.19 -1.35 3.09
CA ILE A 355 14.08 -2.73 3.58
C ILE A 355 14.24 -2.84 5.10
N ARG A 356 14.27 -1.71 5.82
CA ARG A 356 14.33 -1.68 7.29
C ARG A 356 13.24 -2.56 7.90
N GLY A 357 13.65 -3.52 8.72
CA GLY A 357 12.76 -4.44 9.44
C GLY A 357 12.18 -5.59 8.60
N VAL A 358 12.44 -5.62 7.29
CA VAL A 358 12.00 -6.74 6.43
C VAL A 358 12.66 -8.03 6.88
N GLY A 359 11.86 -9.09 7.04
CA GLY A 359 12.31 -10.39 7.55
C GLY A 359 12.61 -10.43 9.05
N GLN A 360 12.53 -9.29 9.75
CA GLN A 360 12.64 -9.23 11.21
C GLN A 360 11.25 -9.27 11.84
N ARG A 361 11.18 -9.86 13.04
CA ARG A 361 9.94 -10.01 13.80
C ARG A 361 10.21 -9.61 15.25
N ARG A 362 9.30 -8.84 15.85
CA ARG A 362 9.34 -8.56 17.30
C ARG A 362 9.10 -9.84 18.10
N PRO A 363 9.39 -9.85 19.42
CA PRO A 363 9.14 -11.03 20.25
C PRO A 363 7.69 -11.55 20.14
N PRO A 364 7.51 -12.87 20.28
CA PRO A 364 6.19 -13.49 20.21
C PRO A 364 5.28 -12.94 21.29
N PHE A 365 3.97 -13.03 21.04
CA PHE A 365 3.00 -12.73 22.07
C PHE A 365 3.12 -13.77 23.21
N ALA A 366 3.13 -13.28 24.45
CA ALA A 366 3.12 -14.15 25.62
C ALA A 366 1.70 -14.69 25.83
N PHE A 367 1.41 -15.85 25.27
CA PHE A 367 0.24 -16.65 25.63
C PHE A 367 0.69 -17.71 26.65
N LEU A 368 0.27 -17.54 27.90
CA LEU A 368 0.43 -18.59 28.92
C LEU A 368 -0.56 -19.69 28.57
N GLN A 369 -0.06 -20.88 28.25
CA GLN A 369 -0.88 -22.06 27.95
C GLN A 369 -1.36 -22.74 29.23
#